data_AF-A0A8K0DT57-F1
#
_entry.id   AF-A0A8K0DT57-F1
#
_cell.length_a   1.000
_cell.length_b   1.000
_cell.length_c   1.000
_cell.angle_alpha   90.00
_cell.angle_beta   90.00
_cell.angle_gamma   90.00
#
_symmetry.space_group_name_H-M   'P 1'
#
loop_
_entity.id
_entity.type
_entity.pdbx_description
1 polymer ?
#
loop_
_entity_poly.entity_id
_entity_poly.type
_entity_poly.pdbx_seq_one_letter_code
_entity_poly.pdbx_strand_id
1 'polypeptide(L)'
;ITVINYKFLSNEFRPTGISVTVNLCKEANVDRFGVVKSLQDSVNFPLACPVKKGFLKLSYGTVDYSKFPPHFHNGRYRNHVKFHDGPNFIAEFYLDAEIIEKIKKW
;
A
#
# COMPACT_ATOMS: atom_id res chain seq x y z
N ILE A 1 6.96 -7.88 3.49
CA ILE A 1 6.86 -6.48 3.00
C ILE A 1 6.94 -5.55 4.19
N THR A 2 7.68 -4.46 4.05
CA THR A 2 7.78 -3.41 5.06
C THR A 2 7.28 -2.12 4.43
N VAL A 3 6.37 -1.43 5.11
CA VAL A 3 5.80 -0.16 4.67
C VAL A 3 6.12 0.88 5.72
N ILE A 4 6.81 1.94 5.32
CA ILE A 4 7.11 3.10 6.16
C ILE A 4 6.33 4.28 5.60
N ASN A 5 5.50 4.89 6.44
CA ASN A 5 4.65 6.00 6.04
C ASN A 5 5.31 7.35 6.37
N TYR A 6 5.19 8.28 5.43
CA TYR A 6 5.65 9.65 5.55
C TYR A 6 4.49 10.60 5.25
N LYS A 7 4.49 11.75 5.92
CA LYS A 7 3.57 12.86 5.66
C LYS A 7 4.36 14.09 5.23
N PHE A 8 3.84 14.81 4.25
CA PHE A 8 4.42 16.07 3.81
C PHE A 8 4.05 17.17 4.80
N LEU A 9 5.06 17.74 5.46
CA LEU A 9 4.92 18.81 6.45
C LEU A 9 6.07 19.80 6.24
N SER A 10 5.77 21.10 6.24
CA SER A 10 6.79 22.16 6.14
C SER A 10 7.77 21.97 4.97
N ASN A 11 7.24 21.68 3.77
CA ASN A 11 8.00 21.46 2.53
C ASN A 11 8.84 20.18 2.44
N GLU A 12 8.67 19.22 3.36
CA GLU A 12 9.41 17.95 3.30
C GLU A 12 8.56 16.74 3.76
N PHE A 13 8.93 15.54 3.33
CA PHE A 13 8.32 14.30 3.80
C PHE A 13 8.96 13.85 5.11
N ARG A 14 8.17 13.83 6.19
CA ARG A 14 8.62 13.38 7.51
C ARG A 14 7.98 12.04 7.87
N PRO A 15 8.72 11.11 8.51
CA PRO A 15 8.16 9.83 8.94
C PRO A 15 7.04 10.07 9.96
N THR A 16 5.92 9.37 9.81
CA THR A 16 4.77 9.51 10.72
C THR A 16 4.90 8.66 11.99
N GLY A 17 5.97 7.87 12.10
CA GLY A 17 6.12 6.83 13.12
C GLY A 17 5.35 5.54 12.80
N ILE A 18 4.50 5.54 11.76
CA ILE A 18 3.79 4.35 11.32
C ILE A 18 4.70 3.55 10.39
N SER A 19 5.20 2.43 10.89
CA SER A 19 5.93 1.42 10.14
C SER A 19 5.29 0.06 10.37
N VAL A 20 4.95 -0.63 9.29
CA VAL A 20 4.26 -1.91 9.33
C VAL A 20 5.06 -2.92 8.54
N THR A 21 5.42 -4.03 9.17
CA THR A 21 5.99 -5.19 8.49
C THR A 21 4.98 -6.32 8.50
N VAL A 22 4.60 -6.79 7.32
CA VAL A 22 3.69 -7.93 7.17
C VAL A 22 4.28 -9.01 6.28
N ASN A 23 3.85 -10.24 6.54
CA ASN A 23 4.13 -11.37 5.67
C ASN A 23 3.05 -11.43 4.58
N LEU A 24 3.40 -11.06 3.35
CA LEU A 24 2.45 -11.05 2.21
C LEU A 24 1.78 -12.40 2.01
N CYS A 25 2.49 -13.51 2.19
CA CYS A 25 1.93 -14.85 2.02
C CYS A 25 0.86 -15.19 3.05
N LYS A 26 0.97 -14.64 4.27
CA LYS A 26 -0.03 -14.82 5.33
C LYS A 26 -1.21 -13.86 5.15
N GLU A 27 -0.91 -12.59 4.85
CA GLU A 27 -1.94 -11.55 4.70
C GLU A 27 -2.72 -11.67 3.37
N ALA A 28 -2.17 -12.32 2.35
CA ALA A 28 -2.86 -12.60 1.09
C ALA A 28 -4.20 -13.33 1.27
N ASN A 29 -4.35 -14.09 2.36
CA ASN A 29 -5.56 -14.85 2.68
C ASN A 29 -6.54 -14.07 3.57
N VAL A 30 -6.16 -12.87 4.02
CA VAL A 30 -6.91 -12.04 4.95
C VAL A 30 -7.00 -10.67 4.30
N ASP A 31 -8.08 -10.38 3.56
CA ASP A 31 -8.29 -9.11 2.83
C ASP A 31 -8.40 -7.88 3.75
N ARG A 32 -7.31 -7.56 4.46
CA ARG A 32 -7.22 -6.42 5.37
C ARG A 32 -7.23 -5.15 4.54
N PHE A 33 -8.19 -4.28 4.87
CA PHE A 33 -8.37 -2.97 4.24
C PHE A 33 -8.64 -3.02 2.71
N GLY A 34 -9.10 -4.16 2.18
CA GLY A 34 -9.43 -4.29 0.75
C GLY A 34 -8.23 -4.36 -0.18
N VAL A 35 -7.01 -4.48 0.38
CA VAL A 35 -5.76 -4.46 -0.38
C VAL A 35 -5.60 -5.71 -1.23
N VAL A 36 -6.06 -6.88 -0.75
CA VAL A 36 -5.98 -8.13 -1.50
C VAL A 36 -6.88 -8.05 -2.73
N LYS A 37 -8.13 -7.62 -2.55
CA LYS A 37 -9.04 -7.44 -3.67
C LYS A 37 -8.52 -6.39 -4.65
N SER A 38 -8.05 -5.25 -4.15
CA SER A 38 -7.46 -4.20 -4.99
C SER A 38 -6.24 -4.72 -5.76
N LEU A 39 -5.38 -5.52 -5.12
CA LEU A 39 -4.23 -6.12 -5.76
C LEU A 39 -4.63 -7.18 -6.79
N GLN A 40 -5.69 -7.97 -6.60
CA GLN A 40 -6.16 -8.93 -7.60
C GLN A 40 -6.84 -8.26 -8.80
N ASP A 41 -7.61 -7.20 -8.54
CA ASP A 41 -8.34 -6.46 -9.58
C ASP A 41 -7.38 -5.58 -10.40
N SER A 42 -6.37 -5.02 -9.73
CA SER A 42 -5.41 -4.06 -10.32
C SER A 42 -4.09 -4.71 -10.70
N VAL A 43 -3.83 -5.92 -10.23
CA VAL A 43 -2.63 -6.67 -10.58
C VAL A 43 -3.04 -8.12 -10.76
N ASN A 44 -2.59 -8.81 -11.79
CA ASN A 44 -2.73 -10.28 -11.84
C ASN A 44 -1.77 -10.96 -10.82
N PHE A 45 -1.55 -10.35 -9.65
CA PHE A 45 -0.58 -10.76 -8.68
C PHE A 45 -1.01 -12.10 -8.07
N PRO A 46 -0.19 -13.17 -8.22
CA PRO A 46 -0.50 -14.43 -7.59
C PRO A 46 -0.31 -14.26 -6.08
N LEU A 47 -1.43 -14.16 -5.36
CA LEU A 47 -1.46 -14.08 -3.91
C LEU A 47 -1.11 -15.40 -3.22
N ALA A 48 -0.94 -16.48 -3.98
CA ALA A 48 -0.44 -17.75 -3.49
C ALA A 48 1.09 -17.77 -3.47
N CYS A 49 1.67 -18.10 -2.31
CA CYS A 49 3.09 -18.38 -2.20
C CYS A 49 3.38 -19.87 -2.41
N PRO A 50 4.50 -20.24 -3.07
CA PRO A 50 5.54 -19.36 -3.61
C PRO A 50 5.08 -18.62 -4.89
N VAL A 51 5.45 -17.34 -5.00
CA VAL A 51 5.17 -16.51 -6.18
C VAL A 51 6.06 -16.98 -7.34
N LYS A 52 5.44 -17.47 -8.42
CA LYS A 52 6.17 -17.90 -9.62
C LYS A 52 6.74 -16.69 -10.36
N LYS A 53 7.94 -16.83 -10.92
CA LYS A 53 8.53 -15.85 -11.83
C LYS A 53 7.62 -15.69 -13.06
N GLY A 54 7.38 -14.45 -13.47
CA GLY A 54 6.51 -14.14 -14.61
C GLY A 54 6.26 -12.64 -14.74
N PHE A 55 5.35 -12.28 -15.63
CA PHE A 55 4.94 -10.90 -15.85
C PHE A 55 3.72 -10.55 -15.02
N LEU A 56 3.79 -9.39 -14.38
CA LEU A 56 2.66 -8.79 -13.68
C LEU A 56 2.04 -7.72 -14.58
N LYS A 57 0.73 -7.78 -14.77
CA LYS A 57 -0.06 -6.76 -15.45
C LYS A 57 -0.65 -5.83 -14.40
N LEU A 58 -0.34 -4.55 -14.50
CA LEU A 58 -0.90 -3.49 -13.66
C LEU A 58 -2.10 -2.85 -14.39
N SER A 59 -3.29 -3.00 -13.85
CA SER A 59 -4.51 -2.26 -14.14
C SER A 59 -4.67 -1.10 -13.15
N TYR A 60 -5.44 -0.09 -13.55
CA TYR A 60 -5.84 0.99 -12.65
C TYR A 60 -6.78 0.45 -11.57
N GLY A 61 -6.44 0.68 -10.31
CA GLY A 61 -7.25 0.33 -9.16
C GLY A 61 -7.86 1.54 -8.49
N THR A 62 -9.11 1.42 -8.04
CA THR A 62 -9.73 2.41 -7.15
C THR A 62 -9.59 1.95 -5.71
N VAL A 63 -9.19 2.86 -4.81
CA VAL A 63 -9.13 2.58 -3.38
C VAL A 63 -10.55 2.45 -2.83
N ASP A 64 -10.83 1.40 -2.06
CA ASP A 64 -12.08 1.27 -1.31
C ASP A 64 -12.05 2.21 -0.09
N TYR A 65 -12.64 3.39 -0.25
CA TYR A 65 -12.70 4.40 0.82
C TYR A 65 -13.43 3.92 2.09
N SER A 66 -14.32 2.93 1.99
CA SER A 66 -15.03 2.40 3.16
C SER A 66 -14.11 1.59 4.09
N LYS A 67 -13.01 1.09 3.55
CA LYS A 67 -11.98 0.33 4.26
C LYS A 67 -10.74 1.17 4.58
N PHE A 68 -10.75 2.46 4.23
CA PHE A 68 -9.62 3.35 4.46
C PHE A 68 -9.53 3.72 5.95
N PRO A 69 -8.32 3.71 6.56
CA PRO A 69 -8.23 3.91 8.00
C PRO A 69 -8.68 5.34 8.39
N PRO A 70 -9.57 5.49 9.39
CA PRO A 70 -10.22 6.77 9.70
C PRO A 70 -9.26 7.83 10.28
N HIS A 71 -8.06 7.43 10.70
CA HIS A 71 -7.06 8.33 11.30
C HIS A 71 -6.18 9.04 10.27
N PHE A 72 -6.32 8.74 8.97
CA PHE A 72 -5.59 9.46 7.94
C PHE A 72 -6.29 10.78 7.62
N HIS A 73 -5.73 11.86 8.14
CA HIS A 73 -6.15 13.22 7.81
C HIS A 73 -5.79 13.61 6.37
N ASN A 74 -6.38 14.71 5.91
CA ASN A 74 -6.03 15.30 4.61
C ASN A 74 -4.53 15.66 4.54
N GLY A 75 -3.99 15.56 3.33
CA GLY A 75 -2.62 15.95 3.02
C GLY A 75 -1.91 15.01 2.07
N ARG A 76 -0.64 15.31 1.81
CA ARG A 76 0.24 14.51 0.95
C ARG A 76 1.01 13.50 1.79
N TYR A 77 1.01 12.26 1.33
CA TYR A 77 1.63 11.12 1.97
C TYR A 77 2.57 10.43 0.99
N ARG A 78 3.62 9.81 1.52
CA ARG A 78 4.52 8.94 0.78
C ARG A 78 4.64 7.63 1.54
N ASN A 79 4.40 6.53 0.87
CA ASN A 79 4.67 5.20 1.41
C ASN A 79 5.95 4.68 0.78
N HIS A 80 6.93 4.36 1.61
CA HIS A 80 8.12 3.65 1.21
C HIS A 80 7.90 2.17 1.48
N VAL A 81 7.82 1.39 0.41
CA VAL A 81 7.47 -0.03 0.46
C VAL A 81 8.69 -0.85 0.07
N LYS A 82 9.11 -1.77 0.93
CA LYS A 82 10.22 -2.70 0.70
C LYS A 82 9.75 -4.14 0.68
N PHE A 83 10.19 -4.89 -0.33
CA PHE A 83 9.93 -6.30 -0.51
C PHE A 83 11.18 -7.10 -0.18
N HIS A 84 11.00 -8.13 0.64
CA HIS A 84 12.05 -9.06 1.05
C HIS A 84 11.53 -10.50 0.97
N ASP A 85 12.40 -11.43 0.60
CA ASP A 85 12.21 -12.88 0.72
C ASP A 85 13.23 -13.42 1.74
N GLY A 86 12.77 -13.65 2.97
CA GLY A 86 13.65 -13.89 4.11
C GLY A 86 14.63 -12.71 4.32
N PRO A 87 15.95 -12.95 4.35
CA PRO A 87 16.95 -11.89 4.47
C PRO A 87 17.22 -11.15 3.14
N ASN A 88 16.71 -11.64 2.01
CA ASN A 88 17.06 -11.12 0.69
C ASN A 88 16.16 -9.96 0.29
N PHE A 89 16.75 -8.84 -0.09
CA PHE A 89 16.03 -7.72 -0.71
C PHE A 89 15.57 -8.09 -2.13
N ILE A 90 14.33 -7.74 -2.47
CA ILE A 90 13.75 -7.98 -3.80
C ILE A 90 13.58 -6.66 -4.55
N ALA A 91 12.89 -5.70 -3.94
CA ALA A 91 12.50 -4.45 -4.58
C ALA A 91 12.08 -3.39 -3.56
N GLU A 92 12.15 -2.13 -3.96
CA GLU A 92 11.59 -1.00 -3.22
C GLU A 92 10.77 -0.09 -4.12
N PHE A 93 9.73 0.52 -3.55
CA PHE A 93 8.82 1.42 -4.23
C PHE A 93 8.51 2.62 -3.33
N TYR A 94 8.31 3.76 -3.98
CA TYR A 94 7.77 4.96 -3.36
C TYR A 94 6.40 5.25 -3.97
N LEU A 95 5.38 5.26 -3.13
CA LEU A 95 4.01 5.58 -3.54
C LEU A 95 3.61 6.91 -2.91
N ASP A 96 3.49 7.93 -3.76
CA ASP A 96 2.99 9.24 -3.37
C ASP A 96 1.47 9.27 -3.54
N ALA A 97 0.78 9.70 -2.50
CA ALA A 97 -0.67 9.81 -2.48
C ALA A 97 -1.08 11.16 -1.87
N GLU A 98 -2.13 11.76 -2.41
CA GLU A 98 -2.78 12.93 -1.81
C GLU A 98 -4.17 12.54 -1.34
N ILE A 99 -4.42 12.71 -0.05
CA ILE A 99 -5.73 12.48 0.56
C ILE A 99 -6.42 13.82 0.62
N ILE A 100 -7.50 13.93 -0.17
CA ILE A 100 -8.37 15.09 -0.20
C ILE A 100 -9.75 14.59 0.20
N GLU A 101 -10.27 14.99 1.36
CA GLU A 101 -11.69 14.84 1.65
C GLU A 101 -12.48 15.51 0.53
N LYS A 102 -13.28 14.72 -0.18
CA LYS A 102 -14.34 15.31 -1.01
C LYS A 102 -15.22 16.11 -0.06
N ILE A 103 -15.21 17.43 -0.22
CA ILE A 103 -16.24 18.32 0.31
C ILE A 103 -17.57 17.67 -0.11
N LYS A 104 -18.30 17.09 0.85
CA LYS A 104 -19.71 16.77 0.67
C LYS A 104 -20.39 18.12 0.44
N LYS A 105 -20.61 18.47 -0.84
CA LYS A 105 -21.55 19.53 -1.19
C LYS A 105 -22.91 19.08 -0.65
N TRP A 106 -23.36 19.74 0.40
CA TRP A 106 -24.75 19.74 0.84
C TRP A 106 -25.56 20.60 -0.13
#